data_AF-A0A5K1G9J2-F1
#
_entry.id   AF-A0A5K1G9J2-F1
#
_cell.length_a   1.000
_cell.length_b   1.000
_cell.length_c   1.000
_cell.angle_alpha   90.00
_cell.angle_beta   90.00
_cell.angle_gamma   90.00
#
_symmetry.space_group_name_H-M   'P 1'
#
loop_
_entity.id
_entity.type
_entity.pdbx_description
1 polymer ?
#
loop_
_entity_poly.entity_id
_entity_poly.type
_entity_poly.pdbx_seq_one_letter_code
_entity_poly.pdbx_strand_id
1 'polypeptide(L)' 'AEFEAPEGEDAVVVDLGSMGKGYAWVNGKNIGRYWPLYTAPKNECSTPCDYKGAYGPSKCTTGCDEPTQRR' A
#
# COMPACT_ATOMS: atom_id res chain seq x y z
N ALA A 1 13.97 -16.81 -6.63
CA ALA A 1 14.65 -15.65 -6.02
C ALA A 1 14.93 -16.02 -4.58
N GLU A 2 16.14 -15.74 -4.11
CA GLU A 2 16.59 -16.00 -2.75
C GLU A 2 17.26 -14.73 -2.25
N PHE A 3 17.12 -14.42 -0.98
CA PHE A 3 17.65 -13.20 -0.37
C PHE A 3 17.98 -13.45 1.10
N GLU A 4 19.00 -12.76 1.59
CA GLU A 4 19.33 -12.72 3.02
C GLU A 4 18.38 -11.79 3.76
N ALA A 5 18.08 -12.11 5.02
CA ALA A 5 17.29 -11.24 5.86
C ALA A 5 17.98 -9.86 6.01
N PRO A 6 17.25 -8.73 5.86
CA PRO A 6 17.81 -7.42 6.14
C PRO A 6 18.31 -7.32 7.58
N GLU A 7 19.35 -6.52 7.81
CA GLU A 7 19.86 -6.26 9.15
C GLU A 7 18.87 -5.42 9.98
N GLY A 8 18.83 -5.66 11.29
CA GLY A 8 17.99 -4.93 12.25
C GLY A 8 16.69 -5.62 12.63
N GLU A 9 15.87 -4.94 13.41
CA GLU A 9 14.59 -5.44 13.93
C GLU A 9 13.38 -4.63 13.42
N ASP A 10 13.63 -3.64 12.56
CA ASP A 10 12.58 -2.81 11.98
C ASP A 10 11.67 -3.64 11.05
N ALA A 11 10.40 -3.22 10.95
CA ALA A 11 9.44 -3.88 10.08
C ALA A 11 9.87 -3.78 8.61
N VAL A 12 9.78 -4.89 7.89
CA VAL A 12 10.13 -4.99 6.47
C VAL A 12 8.92 -5.22 5.60
N VAL A 13 9.03 -4.77 4.35
CA VAL A 13 7.97 -4.85 3.32
C VAL A 13 8.57 -5.34 2.00
N VAL A 14 7.73 -5.90 1.14
CA VAL A 14 8.11 -6.27 -0.24
C VAL A 14 7.48 -5.24 -1.18
N ASP A 15 8.29 -4.37 -1.80
CA ASP A 15 7.79 -3.45 -2.83
C ASP A 15 7.47 -4.23 -4.11
N LEU A 16 6.18 -4.43 -4.36
CA LEU A 16 5.69 -5.14 -5.53
C LEU A 16 5.27 -4.18 -6.66
N GLY A 17 5.66 -2.90 -6.59
CA GLY A 17 5.15 -1.84 -7.48
C GLY A 17 5.33 -2.06 -8.98
N SER A 18 6.29 -2.89 -9.40
CA SER A 18 6.49 -3.26 -10.81
C SER A 18 5.66 -4.47 -11.27
N MET A 19 4.97 -5.13 -10.33
CA MET A 19 4.19 -6.34 -10.58
C MET A 19 2.73 -6.00 -10.95
N GLY A 20 2.00 -7.00 -11.47
CA GLY A 20 0.58 -6.87 -11.82
C GLY A 20 -0.38 -7.07 -10.66
N LYS A 21 -0.91 -8.29 -10.55
CA LYS A 21 -1.84 -8.73 -9.49
C LYS A 21 -1.54 -10.19 -9.15
N GLY A 22 -1.60 -10.56 -7.89
CA GLY A 22 -1.37 -11.96 -7.51
C GLY A 22 -1.33 -12.19 -6.00
N TYR A 23 -0.61 -13.23 -5.62
CA TYR A 23 -0.28 -13.60 -4.25
C TYR A 23 1.23 -13.75 -4.14
N ALA A 24 1.79 -13.50 -2.96
CA ALA A 24 3.22 -13.65 -2.70
C ALA A 24 3.48 -14.59 -1.52
N TRP A 25 4.63 -15.24 -1.54
CA TRP A 25 5.09 -16.16 -0.51
C TRP A 25 6.54 -15.89 -0.13
N VAL A 26 6.85 -16.03 1.15
CA VAL A 26 8.21 -16.00 1.70
C VAL A 26 8.38 -17.24 2.57
N ASN A 27 9.41 -18.05 2.31
CA ASN A 27 9.66 -19.30 3.04
C ASN A 27 8.44 -20.24 3.12
N GLY A 28 7.71 -20.37 2.01
CA GLY A 28 6.47 -21.18 1.92
C GLY A 28 5.26 -20.59 2.63
N LYS A 29 5.39 -19.43 3.29
CA LYS A 29 4.30 -18.76 4.01
C LYS A 29 3.67 -17.69 3.10
N ASN A 30 2.35 -17.75 2.95
CA ASN A 30 1.60 -16.77 2.15
C ASN A 30 1.59 -15.42 2.88
N ILE A 31 2.07 -14.36 2.21
CA ILE A 31 2.09 -12.99 2.76
C ILE A 31 0.92 -12.12 2.24
N GLY A 32 0.01 -12.71 1.46
CA GLY A 32 -1.25 -12.10 1.06
C GLY A 32 -1.35 -11.82 -0.44
N ARG A 33 -2.42 -11.08 -0.79
CA ARG A 33 -2.68 -10.59 -2.15
C ARG A 33 -1.94 -9.29 -2.38
N TYR A 34 -1.49 -9.08 -3.61
CA TYR A 34 -0.98 -7.79 -4.08
C TYR A 34 -1.71 -7.35 -5.35
N TRP A 35 -1.94 -6.05 -5.50
CA TRP A 35 -2.48 -5.46 -6.72
C TRP A 35 -2.02 -4.00 -6.97
N PRO A 36 -0.71 -3.75 -7.12
CA PRO A 36 -0.16 -2.41 -7.25
C PRO A 36 -0.55 -1.70 -8.55
N LEU A 37 -0.95 -2.41 -9.61
CA LEU A 37 -1.50 -1.73 -10.80
C LEU A 37 -2.92 -1.18 -10.60
N TYR A 38 -3.59 -1.51 -9.50
CA TYR A 38 -4.89 -0.92 -9.20
C TYR A 38 -4.71 0.42 -8.51
N THR A 39 -4.93 1.49 -9.27
CA THR A 39 -4.72 2.88 -8.83
C THR A 39 -5.93 3.39 -8.04
N ALA A 40 -5.66 4.11 -6.96
CA ALA A 40 -6.69 4.79 -6.17
C ALA A 40 -7.34 5.93 -6.97
N PRO A 41 -8.65 6.21 -6.77
CA PRO A 41 -9.36 7.26 -7.49
C PRO A 41 -8.72 8.64 -7.33
N LYS A 42 -8.54 9.37 -8.44
CA LYS A 42 -7.83 10.64 -8.46
C LYS A 42 -8.48 11.75 -7.62
N ASN A 43 -9.81 11.81 -7.62
CA ASN A 43 -10.57 12.93 -7.07
C ASN A 43 -11.16 12.65 -5.67
N GLU A 44 -10.71 11.59 -5.00
CA GLU A 44 -11.21 11.23 -3.67
C GLU A 44 -10.39 11.83 -2.53
N CYS A 45 -9.18 12.34 -2.79
CA CYS A 45 -8.31 12.89 -1.77
C CYS A 45 -8.70 14.33 -1.43
N SER A 46 -8.76 14.62 -0.14
CA SER A 46 -9.11 15.93 0.39
C SER A 46 -7.86 16.59 0.98
N THR A 47 -7.28 17.54 0.25
CA THR A 47 -6.12 18.32 0.70
C THR A 47 -6.42 19.82 0.61
N PRO A 48 -6.29 20.60 1.71
CA PRO A 48 -5.86 20.20 3.06
C PRO A 48 -6.95 19.46 3.87
N CYS A 49 -6.54 18.51 4.71
CA CYS A 49 -7.41 17.87 5.71
C CYS A 49 -7.42 18.70 7.00
N ASP A 50 -8.61 19.10 7.47
CA ASP A 50 -8.80 19.81 8.75
C ASP A 50 -9.42 18.88 9.79
N TYR A 51 -8.83 18.86 11.00
CA TYR A 51 -9.34 18.07 12.12
C TYR A 51 -10.69 18.59 12.63
N LYS A 52 -11.00 19.88 12.44
CA LYS A 52 -12.25 20.50 12.90
C LYS A 52 -13.45 20.04 12.08
N GLY A 53 -14.63 20.04 12.71
CA GLY A 53 -15.90 19.70 12.07
C GLY A 53 -16.17 18.19 11.95
N ALA A 54 -17.36 17.82 11.49
CA ALA A 54 -17.79 16.41 11.38
C ALA A 54 -16.81 15.59 10.53
N TYR A 55 -16.65 14.31 10.90
CA TYR A 55 -15.81 13.36 10.17
C TYR A 55 -16.67 12.50 9.24
N GLY A 56 -16.15 12.25 8.04
CA GLY A 56 -16.63 11.24 7.10
C GLY A 56 -15.42 10.50 6.50
N PRO A 57 -15.60 9.28 5.97
CA PRO A 57 -14.50 8.44 5.52
C PRO A 57 -13.67 9.07 4.38
N SER A 58 -14.26 9.94 3.56
CA SER A 58 -13.58 10.67 2.48
C SER A 58 -12.91 11.98 2.91
N LYS A 59 -13.01 12.37 4.18
CA LYS A 59 -12.56 13.70 4.64
C LYS A 59 -11.05 13.90 4.57
N CYS A 60 -10.27 12.82 4.76
CA CYS A 60 -8.81 12.88 4.89
C CYS A 60 -8.11 11.70 4.19
N THR A 61 -8.68 11.26 3.08
CA THR A 61 -8.12 10.27 2.16
C THR A 61 -6.84 10.79 1.50
N THR A 62 -5.87 9.90 1.32
CA THR A 62 -4.55 10.18 0.73
C THR A 62 -4.15 9.09 -0.27
N GLY A 63 -3.08 9.29 -1.03
CA GLY A 63 -2.57 8.30 -2.00
C GLY A 63 -3.40 8.20 -3.28
N CYS A 64 -4.06 9.28 -3.69
CA CYS A 64 -4.83 9.31 -4.94
C CYS A 64 -3.93 9.34 -6.16
N ASP A 65 -4.37 8.72 -7.25
CA ASP A 65 -3.57 8.54 -8.48
C ASP A 65 -2.29 7.69 -8.24
N GLU A 66 -2.23 6.97 -7.12
CA GLU A 66 -1.15 6.03 -6.77
C GLU A 66 -1.69 4.59 -6.67
N PRO A 67 -0.83 3.56 -6.74
CA PRO A 67 -1.20 2.20 -6.36
C PRO A 67 -1.94 2.16 -5.02
N THR A 68 -3.12 1.52 -4.99
CA THR A 68 -3.89 1.33 -3.74
C THR A 68 -3.10 0.60 -2.65
N GLN A 69 -2.11 -0.20 -3.05
CA GLN A 69 -1.14 -0.84 -2.16
C GLN A 69 0.18 -1.04 -2.93
N ARG A 70 1.29 -0.57 -2.35
CA ARG A 70 2.63 -0.74 -2.94
C ARG A 70 3.62 -1.47 -2.02
N ARG A 71 3.57 -1.17 -0.73
CA ARG A 71 4.47 -1.63 0.33
C ARG A 71 3.65 -2.17 1.48
#